data_AF-A0A3N5ZAN6-F1
#
_entry.id   AF-A0A3N5ZAN6-F1
#
_cell.length_a   1.000
_cell.length_b   1.000
_cell.length_c   1.000
_cell.angle_alpha   90.00
_cell.angle_beta   90.00
_cell.angle_gamma   90.00
#
_symmetry.space_group_name_H-M   'P 1'
#
loop_
_entity.id
_entity.type
_entity.pdbx_description
1 polymer ?
#
loop_
_entity_poly.entity_id
_entity_poly.type
_entity_poly.pdbx_seq_one_letter_code
_entity_poly.pdbx_strand_id
1 'polypeptide(L)'
;DKDGKAESRHLLLDGMYRPYGLAFWNEYLYVAGTVQVKRWKYDRAAMKVEGRGEEIVSWPDFRRGHWTRSIVFHPREQKMFVSIGSASNVDAGEDPRRAAINVYNPDGTGHEIYAAGARNVIGLDFYPGTEQLWAAVQERDALGDDLVPDYLTTVNKGDFFGWPYAYTGPHEDPRRAGEAPDLVKKTRYPEVLLGSHVAVLDAEFYTGSAFPEKYRGGAFLAFHGSWNRAERVGYSVAFVPFKNGKAAGGPENFLTGWMLAPEKKEVWGRPVGVLQLPDCSLLVSDDGGNKVWRIRYEVR
;
A
#
# COMPACT_ATOMS: atom_id res chain seq x y z
N ASP A 1 -18.86 -3.54 23.80
CA ASP A 1 -18.31 -4.04 25.09
C ASP A 1 -16.80 -4.37 25.03
N LYS A 2 -16.09 -3.93 23.96
CA LYS A 2 -14.65 -4.19 23.72
C LYS A 2 -14.32 -5.68 23.54
N ASP A 3 -15.30 -6.54 23.29
CA ASP A 3 -15.08 -7.96 23.02
C ASP A 3 -14.39 -8.20 21.64
N GLY A 4 -14.38 -7.17 20.77
CA GLY A 4 -13.80 -7.19 19.43
C GLY A 4 -14.75 -7.60 18.33
N LYS A 5 -16.03 -7.75 18.64
CA LYS A 5 -17.09 -7.95 17.67
C LYS A 5 -17.73 -6.60 17.39
N ALA A 6 -17.97 -6.31 16.12
CA ALA A 6 -18.66 -5.10 15.74
C ALA A 6 -20.11 -5.15 16.26
N GLU A 7 -20.50 -4.19 17.11
CA GLU A 7 -21.85 -4.13 17.66
C GLU A 7 -22.87 -3.61 16.64
N SER A 8 -22.42 -2.83 15.66
CA SER A 8 -23.27 -2.30 14.59
C SER A 8 -22.49 -2.17 13.28
N ARG A 9 -23.24 -2.17 12.18
CA ARG A 9 -22.72 -1.91 10.83
C ARG A 9 -23.69 -0.97 10.13
N HIS A 10 -23.19 0.18 9.69
CA HIS A 10 -23.94 1.16 8.93
C HIS A 10 -23.18 1.55 7.67
N LEU A 11 -23.93 1.94 6.64
CA LEU A 11 -23.37 2.52 5.43
C LEU A 11 -22.83 3.92 5.78
N LEU A 12 -21.52 4.11 5.70
CA LEU A 12 -20.91 5.42 5.87
C LEU A 12 -21.01 6.25 4.59
N LEU A 13 -20.75 5.63 3.44
CA LEU A 13 -20.68 6.31 2.16
C LEU A 13 -20.94 5.32 1.00
N ASP A 14 -21.61 5.79 -0.06
CA ASP A 14 -21.80 5.07 -1.32
C ASP A 14 -21.44 5.95 -2.55
N GLY A 15 -21.58 5.37 -3.74
CA GLY A 15 -21.45 6.12 -5.00
C GLY A 15 -20.03 6.50 -5.44
N MET A 16 -18.99 6.10 -4.70
CA MET A 16 -17.59 6.26 -5.13
C MET A 16 -17.19 5.21 -6.15
N TYR A 17 -16.49 5.64 -7.20
CA TYR A 17 -15.95 4.73 -8.20
C TYR A 17 -14.67 4.07 -7.69
N ARG A 18 -14.78 2.80 -7.27
CA ARG A 18 -13.66 1.97 -6.78
C ARG A 18 -12.81 2.66 -5.70
N PRO A 19 -13.39 3.00 -4.54
CA PRO A 19 -12.62 3.56 -3.42
C PRO A 19 -11.62 2.53 -2.90
N TYR A 20 -10.43 2.98 -2.51
CA TYR A 20 -9.41 2.16 -1.86
C TYR A 20 -8.83 2.86 -0.65
N GLY A 21 -8.11 3.96 -0.87
CA GLY A 21 -7.46 4.72 0.20
C GLY A 21 -8.46 5.52 1.03
N LEU A 22 -8.27 5.49 2.35
CA LEU A 22 -9.04 6.21 3.34
C LEU A 22 -8.08 6.90 4.31
N ALA A 23 -8.31 8.18 4.59
CA ALA A 23 -7.54 8.89 5.60
C ALA A 23 -8.41 9.91 6.33
N PHE A 24 -8.25 9.99 7.65
CA PHE A 24 -8.77 11.10 8.43
C PHE A 24 -7.71 12.18 8.56
N TRP A 25 -8.07 13.42 8.26
CA TRP A 25 -7.19 14.57 8.49
C TRP A 25 -8.00 15.78 8.93
N ASN A 26 -7.64 16.33 10.09
CA ASN A 26 -8.46 17.30 10.83
C ASN A 26 -9.90 16.79 11.01
N GLU A 27 -10.88 17.56 10.54
CA GLU A 27 -12.31 17.26 10.64
C GLU A 27 -12.85 16.51 9.41
N TYR A 28 -11.98 16.07 8.50
CA TYR A 28 -12.41 15.48 7.23
C TYR A 28 -12.02 14.00 7.11
N LEU A 29 -12.92 13.23 6.50
CA LEU A 29 -12.62 11.94 5.89
C LEU A 29 -12.29 12.16 4.42
N TYR A 30 -11.12 11.72 4.00
CA TYR A 30 -10.68 11.67 2.61
C TYR A 30 -10.84 10.25 2.08
N VAL A 31 -11.43 10.13 0.89
CA VAL A 31 -11.60 8.86 0.19
C VAL A 31 -11.00 8.99 -1.20
N ALA A 32 -9.99 8.16 -1.48
CA ALA A 32 -9.33 8.11 -2.76
C ALA A 32 -9.92 6.96 -3.60
N GLY A 33 -10.60 7.33 -4.70
CA GLY A 33 -11.11 6.41 -5.71
C GLY A 33 -10.27 6.47 -6.98
N THR A 34 -10.51 5.54 -7.91
CA THR A 34 -9.67 5.38 -9.11
C THR A 34 -9.49 6.66 -9.93
N VAL A 35 -10.54 7.48 -10.01
CA VAL A 35 -10.58 8.67 -10.88
C VAL A 35 -10.64 9.98 -10.10
N GLN A 36 -10.67 9.95 -8.77
CA GLN A 36 -10.87 11.14 -7.96
C GLN A 36 -10.49 10.94 -6.50
N VAL A 37 -10.09 12.02 -5.83
CA VAL A 37 -10.08 12.12 -4.37
C VAL A 37 -11.20 13.04 -3.95
N LYS A 38 -11.99 12.59 -2.99
CA LYS A 38 -13.06 13.39 -2.39
C LYS A 38 -12.89 13.48 -0.89
N ARG A 39 -13.41 14.55 -0.28
CA ARG A 39 -13.46 14.71 1.18
C ARG A 39 -14.84 15.10 1.69
N TRP A 40 -15.12 14.71 2.93
CA TRP A 40 -16.33 15.04 3.66
C TRP A 40 -15.97 15.49 5.06
N LYS A 41 -16.69 16.47 5.62
CA LYS A 41 -16.66 16.68 7.07
C LYS A 41 -17.18 15.41 7.75
N TYR A 42 -16.44 14.91 8.73
CA TYR A 42 -16.75 13.69 9.44
C TYR A 42 -17.17 13.99 10.88
N ASP A 43 -18.41 13.64 11.20
CA ASP A 43 -18.92 13.69 12.57
C ASP A 43 -18.48 12.42 13.29
N ARG A 44 -17.45 12.54 14.14
CA ARG A 44 -16.91 11.42 14.91
C ARG A 44 -17.90 10.88 15.95
N ALA A 45 -18.75 11.74 16.52
CA ALA A 45 -19.68 11.35 17.57
C ALA A 45 -20.85 10.53 17.00
N ALA A 46 -21.37 10.95 15.85
CA ALA A 46 -22.42 10.23 15.14
C ALA A 46 -21.89 9.19 14.13
N MET A 47 -20.57 9.12 13.92
CA MET A 47 -19.91 8.25 12.94
C MET A 47 -20.51 8.36 11.54
N LYS A 48 -20.72 9.59 11.07
CA LYS A 48 -21.38 9.89 9.78
C LYS A 48 -20.62 10.95 8.99
N VAL A 49 -20.87 10.95 7.67
CA VAL A 49 -20.57 12.06 6.77
C VAL A 49 -21.87 12.63 6.22
N GLU A 50 -21.87 13.90 5.82
CA GLU A 50 -23.04 14.55 5.25
C GLU A 50 -22.77 15.09 3.83
N GLY A 51 -23.82 15.06 2.99
CA GLY A 51 -23.77 15.58 1.62
C GLY A 51 -22.96 14.71 0.64
N ARG A 52 -22.75 15.23 -0.57
CA ARG A 52 -22.12 14.49 -1.68
C ARG A 52 -20.59 14.48 -1.62
N GLY A 53 -19.99 15.24 -0.71
CA GLY A 53 -18.55 15.44 -0.61
C GLY A 53 -17.98 16.35 -1.68
N GLU A 54 -16.87 16.99 -1.34
CA GLU A 54 -16.10 17.84 -2.22
C GLU A 54 -15.12 16.98 -3.03
N GLU A 55 -15.14 17.09 -4.36
CA GLU A 55 -14.06 16.54 -5.19
C GLU A 55 -12.91 17.53 -5.19
N ILE A 56 -11.75 17.07 -4.72
CA ILE A 56 -10.56 17.92 -4.56
C ILE A 56 -9.49 17.58 -5.60
N VAL A 57 -9.46 16.35 -6.10
CA VAL A 57 -8.55 15.93 -7.18
C VAL A 57 -9.31 15.07 -8.17
N SER A 58 -9.06 15.27 -9.47
CA SER A 58 -9.76 14.60 -10.56
C SER A 58 -8.80 14.03 -11.61
N TRP A 59 -9.02 12.77 -11.99
CA TRP A 59 -8.29 12.00 -13.00
C TRP A 59 -9.26 11.14 -13.84
N PRO A 60 -10.17 11.74 -14.61
CA PRO A 60 -11.25 11.01 -15.29
C PRO A 60 -10.75 9.91 -16.24
N ASP A 61 -9.55 10.08 -16.81
CA ASP A 61 -8.93 9.17 -17.77
C ASP A 61 -8.18 8.00 -17.10
N PHE A 62 -8.07 7.97 -15.77
CA PHE A 62 -7.22 7.01 -15.05
C PHE A 62 -7.92 5.66 -14.78
N ARG A 63 -8.83 5.24 -15.66
CA ARG A 63 -9.68 4.06 -15.48
C ARG A 63 -9.00 2.72 -15.81
N ARG A 64 -7.92 2.75 -16.61
CA ARG A 64 -7.15 1.56 -17.03
C ARG A 64 -6.03 1.24 -16.02
N GLY A 65 -5.70 -0.06 -15.92
CA GLY A 65 -4.59 -0.60 -15.13
C GLY A 65 -4.81 -0.58 -13.62
N HIS A 66 -3.77 -0.29 -12.86
CA HIS A 66 -3.84 -0.21 -11.41
C HIS A 66 -4.78 0.92 -10.98
N TRP A 67 -5.83 0.54 -10.25
CA TRP A 67 -7.00 1.39 -10.00
C TRP A 67 -7.05 1.90 -8.56
N THR A 68 -6.26 1.34 -7.66
CA THR A 68 -6.15 1.73 -6.25
C THR A 68 -5.40 3.05 -6.10
N ARG A 69 -5.73 3.81 -5.07
CA ARG A 69 -5.07 5.07 -4.71
C ARG A 69 -4.86 5.06 -3.21
N SER A 70 -3.62 4.94 -2.75
CA SER A 70 -3.31 5.04 -1.32
C SER A 70 -3.12 6.50 -0.97
N ILE A 71 -3.53 6.89 0.23
CA ILE A 71 -3.55 8.28 0.69
C ILE A 71 -3.01 8.36 2.11
N VAL A 72 -2.05 9.24 2.33
CA VAL A 72 -1.51 9.53 3.66
C VAL A 72 -1.23 11.02 3.79
N PHE A 73 -1.32 11.56 5.00
CA PHE A 73 -0.98 12.95 5.27
C PHE A 73 0.39 13.04 5.92
N HIS A 74 1.15 14.04 5.49
CA HIS A 74 2.43 14.33 6.10
C HIS A 74 2.26 14.67 7.59
N PRO A 75 3.11 14.16 8.50
CA PRO A 75 2.91 14.29 9.94
C PRO A 75 3.10 15.71 10.47
N ARG A 76 3.79 16.59 9.74
CA ARG A 76 4.09 17.98 10.15
C ARG A 76 3.61 19.03 9.16
N GLU A 77 3.93 18.86 7.89
CA GLU A 77 3.44 19.72 6.81
C GLU A 77 1.96 19.49 6.46
N GLN A 78 1.29 20.53 5.97
CA GLN A 78 -0.05 20.42 5.39
C GLN A 78 0.03 19.86 3.97
N LYS A 79 0.42 18.59 3.84
CA LYS A 79 0.59 17.89 2.56
C LYS A 79 -0.10 16.53 2.59
N MET A 80 -0.77 16.21 1.48
CA MET A 80 -1.45 14.96 1.22
C MET A 80 -0.69 14.22 0.13
N PHE A 81 -0.26 13.00 0.42
CA PHE A 81 0.43 12.12 -0.51
C PHE A 81 -0.56 11.12 -1.07
N VAL A 82 -0.59 10.96 -2.39
CA VAL A 82 -1.46 10.01 -3.08
C VAL A 82 -0.66 9.18 -4.08
N SER A 83 -0.68 7.86 -3.92
CA SER A 83 -0.08 6.95 -4.90
C SER A 83 -1.03 6.66 -6.05
N ILE A 84 -0.46 6.54 -7.25
CA ILE A 84 -1.18 6.13 -8.45
C ILE A 84 -0.33 5.11 -9.20
N GLY A 85 -0.79 3.85 -9.25
CA GLY A 85 -0.11 2.81 -10.02
C GLY A 85 -0.23 2.99 -11.54
N SER A 86 0.60 2.28 -12.30
CA SER A 86 0.64 2.31 -13.77
C SER A 86 -0.68 1.87 -14.42
N ALA A 87 -0.88 2.30 -15.67
CA ALA A 87 -1.97 1.86 -16.53
C ALA A 87 -1.69 0.52 -17.23
N SER A 88 -0.43 0.06 -17.19
CA SER A 88 0.07 -1.12 -17.92
C SER A 88 1.08 -1.92 -17.10
N ASN A 89 1.48 -3.08 -17.62
CA ASN A 89 2.52 -3.88 -17.00
C ASN A 89 3.90 -3.20 -17.09
N VAL A 90 4.29 -2.78 -18.30
CA VAL A 90 5.62 -2.24 -18.62
C VAL A 90 5.57 -1.22 -19.77
N ASP A 91 4.48 -0.49 -19.97
CA ASP A 91 4.38 0.52 -21.03
C ASP A 91 5.11 1.82 -20.66
N ALA A 92 5.97 2.33 -21.55
CA ALA A 92 6.54 3.66 -21.44
C ALA A 92 5.54 4.73 -21.94
N GLY A 93 5.76 5.98 -21.54
CA GLY A 93 4.98 7.13 -22.03
C GLY A 93 3.60 7.30 -21.37
N GLU A 94 3.35 6.65 -20.25
CA GLU A 94 2.17 6.94 -19.42
C GLU A 94 2.20 8.37 -18.84
N ASP A 95 1.03 8.86 -18.42
CA ASP A 95 0.93 10.14 -17.69
C ASP A 95 1.91 10.12 -16.50
N PRO A 96 2.71 11.17 -16.27
CA PRO A 96 3.78 11.16 -15.28
C PRO A 96 3.27 11.06 -13.82
N ARG A 97 1.96 11.23 -13.59
CA ARG A 97 1.33 10.97 -12.29
C ARG A 97 1.14 9.48 -12.02
N ARG A 98 1.24 8.61 -13.02
CA ARG A 98 1.18 7.14 -12.93
C ARG A 98 2.54 6.57 -12.53
N ALA A 99 2.51 5.39 -11.90
CA ALA A 99 3.68 4.75 -11.30
C ALA A 99 4.47 5.73 -10.40
N ALA A 100 3.75 6.55 -9.66
CA ALA A 100 4.31 7.68 -8.93
C ALA A 100 3.56 7.95 -7.62
N ILE A 101 4.25 8.63 -6.72
CA ILE A 101 3.70 9.21 -5.51
C ILE A 101 3.55 10.71 -5.77
N ASN A 102 2.31 11.18 -5.72
CA ASN A 102 1.94 12.56 -5.96
C ASN A 102 1.71 13.26 -4.63
N VAL A 103 2.00 14.56 -4.56
CA VAL A 103 1.74 15.39 -3.39
C VAL A 103 0.79 16.51 -3.77
N TYR A 104 -0.13 16.82 -2.87
CA TYR A 104 -1.10 17.90 -2.97
C TYR A 104 -1.18 18.64 -1.64
N ASN A 105 -1.70 19.86 -1.65
CA ASN A 105 -2.30 20.44 -0.47
C ASN A 105 -3.60 19.67 -0.11
N PRO A 106 -4.09 19.72 1.14
CA PRO A 106 -5.31 19.02 1.56
C PRO A 106 -6.58 19.42 0.81
N ASP A 107 -6.59 20.56 0.11
CA ASP A 107 -7.68 20.99 -0.78
C ASP A 107 -7.51 20.53 -2.24
N GLY A 108 -6.48 19.73 -2.52
CA GLY A 108 -6.17 19.22 -3.86
C GLY A 108 -5.35 20.16 -4.75
N THR A 109 -5.01 21.36 -4.28
CA THR A 109 -4.13 22.29 -5.01
C THR A 109 -2.65 21.93 -4.84
N GLY A 110 -1.74 22.65 -5.51
CA GLY A 110 -0.30 22.54 -5.26
C GLY A 110 0.31 21.18 -5.61
N HIS A 111 -0.18 20.56 -6.69
CA HIS A 111 0.30 19.27 -7.18
C HIS A 111 1.80 19.27 -7.47
N GLU A 112 2.49 18.24 -7.01
CA GLU A 112 3.84 17.88 -7.46
C GLU A 112 4.02 16.35 -7.52
N ILE A 113 4.97 15.89 -8.35
CA ILE A 113 5.43 14.50 -8.32
C ILE A 113 6.54 14.41 -7.29
N TYR A 114 6.32 13.63 -6.23
CA TYR A 114 7.29 13.46 -5.15
C TYR A 114 8.33 12.41 -5.51
N ALA A 115 7.91 11.25 -5.99
CA ALA A 115 8.77 10.18 -6.49
C ALA A 115 8.08 9.43 -7.64
N ALA A 116 8.86 8.82 -8.51
CA ALA A 116 8.36 8.17 -9.73
C ALA A 116 9.03 6.81 -10.01
N GLY A 117 8.56 6.11 -11.04
CA GLY A 117 9.12 4.83 -11.46
C GLY A 117 8.83 3.67 -10.50
N ALA A 118 7.80 3.79 -9.66
CA ALA A 118 7.34 2.72 -8.79
C ALA A 118 5.99 2.21 -9.32
N ARG A 119 6.00 1.02 -9.97
CA ARG A 119 4.89 0.51 -10.78
C ARG A 119 3.53 0.64 -10.10
N ASN A 120 3.39 0.12 -8.88
CA ASN A 120 2.14 0.16 -8.15
C ASN A 120 2.40 0.27 -6.64
N VAL A 121 2.53 1.51 -6.15
CA VAL A 121 2.69 1.80 -4.72
C VAL A 121 1.35 1.64 -4.02
N ILE A 122 1.26 0.66 -3.11
CA ILE A 122 0.03 0.39 -2.35
C ILE A 122 0.23 0.70 -0.85
N GLY A 123 1.16 0.04 -0.15
CA GLY A 123 1.46 0.44 1.22
C GLY A 123 2.16 1.79 1.20
N LEU A 124 1.68 2.78 1.95
CA LEU A 124 2.23 4.13 1.95
C LEU A 124 2.00 4.79 3.30
N ASP A 125 3.06 4.91 4.10
CA ASP A 125 2.97 5.54 5.41
C ASP A 125 4.30 6.17 5.87
N PHE A 126 4.22 7.12 6.79
CA PHE A 126 5.39 7.71 7.43
C PHE A 126 5.82 6.85 8.62
N TYR A 127 7.12 6.57 8.73
CA TYR A 127 7.62 5.83 9.87
C TYR A 127 7.34 6.60 11.17
N PRO A 128 6.72 5.99 12.19
CA PRO A 128 6.25 6.67 13.39
C PRO A 128 7.31 7.53 14.07
N GLY A 129 6.95 8.77 14.40
CA GLY A 129 7.83 9.74 15.05
C GLY A 129 8.84 10.43 14.11
N THR A 130 8.79 10.16 12.81
CA THR A 130 9.68 10.74 11.80
C THR A 130 8.90 11.35 10.63
N GLU A 131 9.61 11.97 9.69
CA GLU A 131 9.07 12.43 8.40
C GLU A 131 9.50 11.52 7.24
N GLN A 132 10.05 10.33 7.55
CA GLN A 132 10.49 9.40 6.52
C GLN A 132 9.29 8.63 5.96
N LEU A 133 8.95 8.90 4.70
CA LEU A 133 7.96 8.12 3.96
C LEU A 133 8.51 6.74 3.60
N TRP A 134 7.67 5.72 3.73
CA TRP A 134 7.90 4.36 3.28
C TRP A 134 6.81 3.93 2.30
N ALA A 135 7.21 3.11 1.33
CA ALA A 135 6.33 2.59 0.30
C ALA A 135 6.52 1.09 0.11
N ALA A 136 5.41 0.34 0.07
CA ALA A 136 5.36 -1.03 -0.40
C ALA A 136 4.81 -1.06 -1.83
N VAL A 137 5.56 -1.70 -2.74
CA VAL A 137 5.34 -1.61 -4.19
C VAL A 137 5.19 -3.00 -4.79
N GLN A 138 4.16 -3.16 -5.60
CA GLN A 138 4.00 -4.34 -6.45
C GLN A 138 4.76 -4.16 -7.76
N GLU A 139 5.58 -5.15 -8.11
CA GLU A 139 6.44 -5.11 -9.29
C GLU A 139 5.80 -5.72 -10.54
N ARG A 140 6.49 -5.60 -11.66
CA ARG A 140 6.02 -6.04 -12.98
C ARG A 140 5.91 -7.55 -13.13
N ASP A 141 4.98 -7.93 -13.98
CA ASP A 141 4.67 -9.32 -14.29
C ASP A 141 5.46 -9.83 -15.51
N ALA A 142 5.39 -11.14 -15.74
CA ALA A 142 5.84 -11.83 -16.95
C ALA A 142 7.37 -11.81 -17.20
N LEU A 143 8.16 -11.95 -16.13
CA LEU A 143 9.60 -12.24 -16.18
C LEU A 143 9.97 -13.58 -15.50
N GLY A 144 8.97 -14.40 -15.16
CA GLY A 144 9.12 -15.69 -14.50
C GLY A 144 8.54 -15.71 -13.09
N ASP A 145 8.65 -16.86 -12.43
CA ASP A 145 8.02 -17.09 -11.12
C ASP A 145 8.77 -16.40 -9.97
N ASP A 146 10.08 -16.16 -10.15
CA ASP A 146 10.98 -15.65 -9.12
C ASP A 146 11.57 -14.27 -9.50
N LEU A 147 10.97 -13.61 -10.49
CA LEU A 147 11.30 -12.26 -10.92
C LEU A 147 10.03 -11.54 -11.44
N VAL A 148 9.71 -10.31 -11.03
CA VAL A 148 10.47 -9.34 -10.20
C VAL A 148 9.91 -9.31 -8.77
N PRO A 149 10.74 -9.17 -7.72
CA PRO A 149 10.23 -9.09 -6.35
C PRO A 149 9.47 -7.79 -6.09
N ASP A 150 8.33 -7.90 -5.40
CA ASP A 150 7.73 -6.76 -4.70
C ASP A 150 8.73 -6.25 -3.65
N TYR A 151 8.60 -5.00 -3.21
CA TYR A 151 9.56 -4.41 -2.28
C TYR A 151 8.95 -3.41 -1.31
N LEU A 152 9.64 -3.22 -0.17
CA LEU A 152 9.40 -2.16 0.80
C LEU A 152 10.63 -1.24 0.84
N THR A 153 10.41 0.06 0.76
CA THR A 153 11.50 1.03 0.61
C THR A 153 11.19 2.38 1.24
N THR A 154 12.22 3.13 1.64
CA THR A 154 12.07 4.56 1.95
C THR A 154 11.86 5.36 0.67
N VAL A 155 11.17 6.49 0.75
CA VAL A 155 10.93 7.38 -0.38
C VAL A 155 11.34 8.80 -0.02
N ASN A 156 12.14 9.42 -0.88
CA ASN A 156 12.54 10.81 -0.81
C ASN A 156 12.11 11.55 -2.07
N LYS A 157 12.05 12.89 -1.97
CA LYS A 157 11.72 13.74 -3.11
C LYS A 157 12.74 13.54 -4.25
N GLY A 158 12.24 13.24 -5.44
CA GLY A 158 13.03 13.05 -6.66
C GLY A 158 13.53 11.62 -6.90
N ASP A 159 13.23 10.68 -5.98
CA ASP A 159 13.57 9.27 -6.14
C ASP A 159 12.93 8.66 -7.39
N PHE A 160 13.66 7.74 -8.01
CA PHE A 160 13.22 6.98 -9.18
C PHE A 160 13.47 5.48 -8.97
N PHE A 161 12.42 4.67 -9.07
CA PHE A 161 12.46 3.23 -8.77
C PHE A 161 12.49 2.34 -10.02
N GLY A 162 12.72 2.92 -11.19
CA GLY A 162 13.11 2.19 -12.39
C GLY A 162 11.99 1.85 -13.35
N TRP A 163 10.76 1.67 -12.89
CA TRP A 163 9.65 1.36 -13.80
C TRP A 163 9.47 2.47 -14.86
N PRO A 164 9.27 2.12 -16.16
CA PRO A 164 9.18 0.77 -16.71
C PRO A 164 10.53 0.19 -17.20
N TYR A 165 11.63 0.94 -17.13
CA TYR A 165 12.90 0.64 -17.78
C TYR A 165 13.83 -0.30 -17.00
N ALA A 166 13.73 -0.34 -15.68
CA ALA A 166 14.61 -1.12 -14.82
C ALA A 166 13.86 -1.63 -13.58
N TYR A 167 14.40 -2.68 -12.93
CA TYR A 167 13.86 -3.24 -11.69
C TYR A 167 14.97 -3.51 -10.67
N THR A 168 14.61 -3.44 -9.38
CA THR A 168 15.50 -3.75 -8.24
C THR A 168 16.88 -3.09 -8.32
N GLY A 169 16.95 -1.82 -8.73
CA GLY A 169 18.22 -1.12 -9.05
C GLY A 169 18.43 -0.95 -10.57
N PRO A 170 19.65 -0.63 -11.04
CA PRO A 170 19.96 -0.39 -12.44
C PRO A 170 20.01 -1.70 -13.27
N HIS A 171 19.10 -2.64 -13.04
CA HIS A 171 18.91 -3.82 -13.88
C HIS A 171 17.87 -3.50 -14.95
N GLU A 172 18.35 -3.33 -16.17
CA GLU A 172 17.51 -3.02 -17.33
C GLU A 172 16.46 -4.12 -17.57
N ASP A 173 15.22 -3.71 -17.82
CA ASP A 173 14.17 -4.62 -18.26
C ASP A 173 14.46 -5.01 -19.72
N PRO A 174 14.63 -6.32 -20.03
CA PRO A 174 15.00 -6.76 -21.38
C PRO A 174 13.93 -6.40 -22.44
N ARG A 175 12.69 -6.14 -22.03
CA ARG A 175 11.59 -5.70 -22.91
C ARG A 175 11.68 -4.21 -23.26
N ARG A 176 12.58 -3.47 -22.62
CA ARG A 176 12.83 -2.02 -22.73
C ARG A 176 14.29 -1.69 -23.01
N ALA A 177 15.06 -2.68 -23.47
CA ALA A 177 16.49 -2.56 -23.64
C ALA A 177 16.88 -1.39 -24.56
N GLY A 178 17.76 -0.52 -24.07
CA GLY A 178 18.29 0.64 -24.79
C GLY A 178 17.36 1.86 -24.86
N GLU A 179 16.12 1.79 -24.34
CA GLU A 179 15.16 2.89 -24.47
C GLU A 179 15.53 4.11 -23.61
N ALA A 180 16.05 3.89 -22.39
CA ALA A 180 16.34 4.97 -21.44
C ALA A 180 17.53 4.67 -20.51
N PRO A 181 18.77 4.56 -21.04
CA PRO A 181 19.95 4.16 -20.27
C PRO A 181 20.25 5.05 -19.06
N ASP A 182 19.93 6.35 -19.13
CA ASP A 182 20.15 7.27 -18.00
C ASP A 182 19.13 7.06 -16.88
N LEU A 183 17.89 6.70 -17.20
CA LEU A 183 16.88 6.35 -16.21
C LEU A 183 17.17 4.99 -15.56
N VAL A 184 17.66 4.01 -16.34
CA VAL A 184 18.17 2.74 -15.80
C VAL A 184 19.25 3.02 -14.76
N LYS A 185 20.29 3.81 -15.11
CA LYS A 185 21.38 4.16 -14.18
C LYS A 185 20.90 4.90 -12.93
N LYS A 186 19.86 5.74 -13.03
CA LYS A 186 19.28 6.47 -11.90
C LYS A 186 18.50 5.57 -10.93
N THR A 187 18.14 4.36 -11.35
CA THR A 187 17.22 3.49 -10.61
C THR A 187 17.79 3.10 -9.25
N ARG A 188 17.01 3.36 -8.21
CA ARG A 188 17.38 3.08 -6.82
C ARG A 188 17.10 1.62 -6.45
N TYR A 189 17.99 1.04 -5.63
CA TYR A 189 17.74 -0.24 -4.95
C TYR A 189 16.75 -0.05 -3.79
N PRO A 190 15.71 -0.89 -3.67
CA PRO A 190 14.85 -0.89 -2.49
C PRO A 190 15.56 -1.50 -1.27
N GLU A 191 15.14 -1.12 -0.06
CA GLU A 191 15.72 -1.63 1.19
C GLU A 191 15.35 -3.09 1.46
N VAL A 192 14.14 -3.52 1.14
CA VAL A 192 13.63 -4.85 1.48
C VAL A 192 12.93 -5.46 0.27
N LEU A 193 13.40 -6.63 -0.15
CA LEU A 193 12.71 -7.45 -1.14
C LEU A 193 11.67 -8.33 -0.41
N LEU A 194 10.42 -8.27 -0.87
CA LEU A 194 9.29 -8.97 -0.25
C LEU A 194 9.02 -10.33 -0.89
N GLY A 195 9.65 -10.61 -2.03
CA GLY A 195 9.43 -11.80 -2.85
C GLY A 195 8.58 -11.50 -4.09
N SER A 196 8.76 -12.29 -5.14
CA SER A 196 8.04 -12.12 -6.40
C SER A 196 6.58 -12.50 -6.27
N HIS A 197 5.71 -11.64 -6.80
CA HIS A 197 4.27 -11.86 -6.93
C HIS A 197 3.52 -12.03 -5.60
N VAL A 198 4.10 -11.63 -4.45
CA VAL A 198 3.39 -11.68 -3.16
C VAL A 198 2.17 -10.76 -3.12
N ALA A 199 2.14 -9.76 -4.02
CA ALA A 199 1.07 -8.79 -4.20
C ALA A 199 0.80 -8.02 -2.91
N VAL A 200 1.81 -7.30 -2.43
CA VAL A 200 1.66 -6.48 -1.22
C VAL A 200 0.56 -5.43 -1.40
N LEU A 201 -0.40 -5.37 -0.46
CA LEU A 201 -1.54 -4.45 -0.51
C LEU A 201 -1.63 -3.49 0.67
N ASP A 202 -0.79 -3.65 1.70
CA ASP A 202 -0.68 -2.67 2.76
C ASP A 202 0.62 -2.86 3.56
N ALA A 203 1.02 -1.83 4.27
CA ALA A 203 2.12 -1.84 5.23
C ALA A 203 1.80 -0.91 6.41
N GLU A 204 1.66 -1.48 7.60
CA GLU A 204 1.30 -0.78 8.84
C GLU A 204 2.47 -0.87 9.84
N PHE A 205 2.96 0.26 10.32
CA PHE A 205 3.99 0.28 11.36
C PHE A 205 3.40 0.04 12.75
N TYR A 206 3.90 -0.97 13.46
CA TYR A 206 3.41 -1.33 14.78
C TYR A 206 4.07 -0.48 15.88
N THR A 207 3.27 0.36 16.52
CA THR A 207 3.67 1.21 17.65
C THR A 207 3.22 0.67 19.01
N GLY A 208 2.42 -0.41 18.98
CA GLY A 208 1.88 -1.04 20.18
C GLY A 208 2.88 -1.87 20.96
N SER A 209 2.45 -2.35 22.12
CA SER A 209 3.26 -3.18 23.02
C SER A 209 2.60 -4.52 23.39
N ALA A 210 1.38 -4.79 22.92
CA ALA A 210 0.67 -6.03 23.22
C ALA A 210 1.35 -7.26 22.59
N PHE A 211 1.90 -7.13 21.38
CA PHE A 211 2.66 -8.21 20.76
C PHE A 211 4.07 -8.35 21.36
N PRO A 212 4.68 -9.55 21.26
CA PRO A 212 6.06 -9.80 21.68
C PRO A 212 7.05 -8.75 21.19
N GLU A 213 8.12 -8.53 21.94
CA GLU A 213 9.12 -7.46 21.69
C GLU A 213 9.67 -7.47 20.25
N LYS A 214 9.85 -8.66 19.66
CA LYS A 214 10.32 -8.80 18.28
C LYS A 214 9.45 -8.09 17.23
N TYR A 215 8.17 -7.85 17.52
CA TYR A 215 7.25 -7.18 16.61
C TYR A 215 7.19 -5.65 16.79
N ARG A 216 7.75 -5.13 17.87
CA ARG A 216 7.60 -3.72 18.25
C ARG A 216 8.46 -2.83 17.36
N GLY A 217 7.85 -1.80 16.78
CA GLY A 217 8.50 -0.85 15.88
C GLY A 217 8.71 -1.35 14.45
N GLY A 218 8.38 -2.60 14.14
CA GLY A 218 8.44 -3.13 12.77
C GLY A 218 7.17 -2.85 11.97
N ALA A 219 7.12 -3.39 10.75
CA ALA A 219 5.99 -3.25 9.85
C ALA A 219 5.26 -4.58 9.65
N PHE A 220 3.93 -4.57 9.70
CA PHE A 220 3.09 -5.66 9.24
C PHE A 220 2.62 -5.39 7.82
N LEU A 221 2.74 -6.38 6.94
CA LEU A 221 2.40 -6.25 5.53
C LEU A 221 1.36 -7.28 5.13
N ALA A 222 0.35 -6.85 4.38
CA ALA A 222 -0.65 -7.75 3.80
C ALA A 222 -0.17 -8.24 2.44
N PHE A 223 0.14 -9.53 2.32
CA PHE A 223 0.47 -10.18 1.05
C PHE A 223 -0.78 -10.83 0.47
N HIS A 224 -1.39 -10.17 -0.50
CA HIS A 224 -2.68 -10.57 -1.09
C HIS A 224 -2.62 -11.88 -1.87
N GLY A 225 -1.43 -12.25 -2.33
CA GLY A 225 -1.14 -13.53 -2.93
C GLY A 225 -1.09 -13.53 -4.45
N SER A 226 -0.20 -14.38 -4.96
CA SER A 226 0.17 -14.45 -6.37
C SER A 226 -0.92 -15.07 -7.25
N TRP A 227 -1.08 -14.54 -8.46
CA TRP A 227 -1.92 -15.17 -9.50
C TRP A 227 -1.11 -15.68 -10.70
N ASN A 228 0.13 -15.20 -10.90
CA ASN A 228 0.93 -15.35 -12.12
C ASN A 228 2.25 -16.11 -11.89
N ARG A 229 2.18 -17.27 -11.24
CA ARG A 229 3.31 -18.21 -11.04
C ARG A 229 2.78 -19.64 -10.88
N ALA A 230 3.63 -20.65 -11.07
CA ALA A 230 3.26 -22.06 -11.05
C ALA A 230 2.88 -22.56 -9.65
N GLU A 231 3.77 -22.34 -8.68
CA GLU A 231 3.43 -22.47 -7.27
C GLU A 231 2.90 -21.12 -6.78
N ARG A 232 2.06 -21.06 -5.75
CA ARG A 232 1.56 -19.79 -5.19
C ARG A 232 2.34 -19.34 -3.96
N VAL A 233 2.49 -18.03 -3.78
CA VAL A 233 3.06 -17.37 -2.58
C VAL A 233 2.18 -16.21 -2.12
N GLY A 234 2.51 -15.66 -0.95
CA GLY A 234 1.72 -14.63 -0.27
C GLY A 234 0.58 -15.26 0.52
N TYR A 235 -0.63 -14.71 0.41
CA TYR A 235 -1.81 -15.15 1.18
C TYR A 235 -1.53 -15.18 2.69
N SER A 236 -0.85 -14.13 3.16
CA SER A 236 -0.33 -14.05 4.51
C SER A 236 -0.24 -12.61 4.99
N VAL A 237 -0.12 -12.45 6.30
CA VAL A 237 0.44 -11.25 6.89
C VAL A 237 1.90 -11.54 7.18
N ALA A 238 2.78 -10.72 6.64
CA ALA A 238 4.21 -10.75 6.92
C ALA A 238 4.59 -9.67 7.93
N PHE A 239 5.76 -9.82 8.54
CA PHE A 239 6.38 -8.85 9.42
C PHE A 239 7.79 -8.53 8.95
N VAL A 240 8.14 -7.26 8.82
CA VAL A 240 9.51 -6.81 8.58
C VAL A 240 10.04 -6.19 9.87
N PRO A 241 11.14 -6.71 10.45
CA PRO A 241 11.72 -6.14 11.66
C PRO A 241 12.39 -4.81 11.38
N PHE A 242 12.31 -3.88 12.33
CA PHE A 242 12.96 -2.59 12.28
C PHE A 242 13.84 -2.36 13.50
N LYS A 243 14.92 -1.60 13.32
CA LYS A 243 15.80 -1.13 14.38
C LYS A 243 16.21 0.30 14.08
N ASN A 244 15.96 1.22 15.02
CA ASN A 244 16.31 2.63 14.90
C ASN A 244 15.75 3.30 13.62
N GLY A 245 14.49 3.02 13.28
CA GLY A 245 13.84 3.60 12.09
C GLY A 245 14.30 3.03 10.74
N LYS A 246 15.06 1.94 10.74
CA LYS A 246 15.52 1.25 9.53
C LYS A 246 15.07 -0.21 9.54
N ALA A 247 14.75 -0.75 8.37
CA ALA A 247 14.54 -2.18 8.22
C ALA A 247 15.79 -2.94 8.66
N ALA A 248 15.60 -4.00 9.43
CA ALA A 248 16.65 -4.80 10.05
C ALA A 248 16.70 -6.24 9.50
N GLY A 249 15.85 -6.58 8.53
CA GLY A 249 15.76 -7.91 7.94
C GLY A 249 14.71 -7.99 6.83
N GLY A 250 14.58 -9.17 6.25
CA GLY A 250 13.53 -9.49 5.27
C GLY A 250 12.18 -9.79 5.92
N PRO A 251 11.14 -10.06 5.12
CA PRO A 251 9.82 -10.43 5.63
C PRO A 251 9.84 -11.79 6.33
N GLU A 252 9.17 -11.87 7.47
CA GLU A 252 8.87 -13.09 8.23
C GLU A 252 7.37 -13.36 8.22
N ASN A 253 6.96 -14.63 8.19
CA ASN A 253 5.54 -14.97 8.30
C ASN A 253 5.01 -14.63 9.71
N PHE A 254 3.96 -13.81 9.77
CA PHE A 254 3.24 -13.50 11.01
C PHE A 254 1.92 -14.28 11.12
N LEU A 255 1.09 -14.22 10.08
CA LEU A 255 -0.16 -14.97 10.00
C LEU A 255 -0.27 -15.62 8.63
N THR A 256 -0.43 -16.94 8.62
CA THR A 256 -0.54 -17.76 7.40
C THR A 256 -1.74 -18.68 7.52
N GLY A 257 -2.00 -19.45 6.46
CA GLY A 257 -3.01 -20.51 6.46
C GLY A 257 -4.09 -20.32 5.41
N TRP A 258 -4.24 -19.12 4.82
CA TRP A 258 -5.21 -18.84 3.75
C TRP A 258 -5.01 -19.66 2.47
N MET A 259 -3.76 -20.03 2.21
CA MET A 259 -3.39 -20.90 1.11
C MET A 259 -3.35 -22.37 1.57
N LEU A 260 -4.12 -23.22 0.90
CA LEU A 260 -4.22 -24.65 1.25
C LEU A 260 -3.01 -25.46 0.80
N ALA A 261 -2.46 -25.15 -0.37
CA ALA A 261 -1.22 -25.68 -0.89
C ALA A 261 -0.72 -24.76 -2.03
N PRO A 262 0.60 -24.66 -2.28
CA PRO A 262 1.14 -23.82 -3.34
C PRO A 262 0.61 -24.15 -4.75
N GLU A 263 0.37 -25.43 -5.04
CA GLU A 263 -0.10 -25.91 -6.35
C GLU A 263 -1.61 -25.79 -6.56
N LYS A 264 -2.38 -25.42 -5.53
CA LYS A 264 -3.85 -25.31 -5.60
C LYS A 264 -4.27 -23.89 -5.92
N LYS A 265 -5.38 -23.75 -6.66
CA LYS A 265 -5.95 -22.43 -6.99
C LYS A 265 -6.83 -21.89 -5.86
N GLU A 266 -7.38 -22.79 -5.06
CA GLU A 266 -8.29 -22.49 -3.98
C GLU A 266 -7.55 -21.89 -2.78
N VAL A 267 -7.99 -20.70 -2.38
CA VAL A 267 -7.59 -20.01 -1.15
C VAL A 267 -8.87 -19.58 -0.43
N TRP A 268 -8.85 -19.54 0.90
CA TRP A 268 -10.06 -19.17 1.67
C TRP A 268 -10.08 -17.70 2.12
N GLY A 269 -9.08 -16.92 1.70
CA GLY A 269 -9.01 -15.49 1.93
C GLY A 269 -7.74 -14.87 1.35
N ARG A 270 -7.74 -13.54 1.28
CA ARG A 270 -6.71 -12.72 0.65
C ARG A 270 -6.58 -11.41 1.43
N PRO A 271 -5.54 -11.24 2.25
CA PRO A 271 -5.40 -10.07 3.10
C PRO A 271 -5.14 -8.81 2.27
N VAL A 272 -5.81 -7.69 2.61
CA VAL A 272 -5.71 -6.41 1.92
C VAL A 272 -5.12 -5.35 2.82
N GLY A 273 -5.88 -4.85 3.82
CA GLY A 273 -5.46 -3.78 4.72
C GLY A 273 -5.12 -4.28 6.10
N VAL A 274 -4.16 -3.64 6.77
CA VAL A 274 -3.75 -3.90 8.15
C VAL A 274 -3.92 -2.62 8.95
N LEU A 275 -4.48 -2.71 10.15
CA LEU A 275 -4.69 -1.54 11.01
C LEU A 275 -4.43 -1.89 12.46
N GLN A 276 -3.61 -1.10 13.16
CA GLN A 276 -3.47 -1.21 14.60
C GLN A 276 -4.66 -0.56 15.33
N LEU A 277 -5.25 -1.28 16.29
CA LEU A 277 -6.27 -0.76 17.20
C LEU A 277 -5.66 -0.12 18.46
N PRO A 278 -6.41 0.73 19.18
CA PRO A 278 -5.92 1.37 20.42
C PRO A 278 -5.49 0.40 21.53
N ASP A 279 -6.01 -0.82 21.53
CA ASP A 279 -5.60 -1.89 22.45
C ASP A 279 -4.38 -2.68 21.96
N CYS A 280 -3.70 -2.17 20.92
CA CYS A 280 -2.53 -2.76 20.28
C CYS A 280 -2.78 -4.12 19.59
N SER A 281 -4.03 -4.52 19.38
CA SER A 281 -4.40 -5.61 18.46
C SER A 281 -4.38 -5.13 17.01
N LEU A 282 -4.36 -6.07 16.05
CA LEU A 282 -4.45 -5.75 14.62
C LEU A 282 -5.82 -6.11 14.06
N LEU A 283 -6.32 -5.31 13.12
CA LEU A 283 -7.33 -5.71 12.15
C LEU A 283 -6.68 -6.04 10.82
N VAL A 284 -7.19 -7.07 10.14
CA VAL A 284 -6.80 -7.43 8.78
C VAL A 284 -8.06 -7.61 7.93
N SER A 285 -8.22 -6.81 6.88
CA SER A 285 -9.31 -7.00 5.92
C SER A 285 -8.95 -8.11 4.92
N ASP A 286 -9.95 -8.88 4.53
CA ASP A 286 -9.84 -10.03 3.66
C ASP A 286 -10.95 -9.95 2.60
N ASP A 287 -10.60 -9.55 1.38
CA ASP A 287 -11.58 -9.35 0.31
C ASP A 287 -12.02 -10.66 -0.33
N GLY A 288 -11.14 -11.67 -0.40
CA GLY A 288 -11.46 -13.00 -0.91
C GLY A 288 -12.43 -13.76 0.00
N GLY A 289 -12.28 -13.62 1.31
CA GLY A 289 -13.13 -14.25 2.32
C GLY A 289 -14.31 -13.39 2.78
N ASN A 290 -14.35 -12.11 2.38
CA ASN A 290 -15.29 -11.08 2.82
C ASN A 290 -15.35 -10.98 4.36
N LYS A 291 -14.18 -10.81 4.98
CA LYS A 291 -14.00 -10.79 6.44
C LYS A 291 -13.12 -9.65 6.90
N VAL A 292 -13.27 -9.31 8.18
CA VAL A 292 -12.27 -8.53 8.92
C VAL A 292 -11.85 -9.39 10.11
N TRP A 293 -10.57 -9.70 10.18
CA TRP A 293 -9.96 -10.50 11.22
C TRP A 293 -9.43 -9.58 12.31
N ARG A 294 -9.60 -9.95 13.59
CA ARG A 294 -8.91 -9.31 14.72
C ARG A 294 -7.86 -10.26 15.27
N ILE A 295 -6.62 -9.78 15.39
CA ILE A 295 -5.48 -10.55 15.88
C ILE A 295 -5.04 -9.91 17.20
N ARG A 296 -5.17 -10.66 18.29
CA ARG A 296 -4.72 -10.23 19.63
C ARG A 296 -3.75 -11.23 20.21
N TYR A 297 -2.81 -10.75 21.01
CA TYR A 297 -1.88 -11.60 21.74
C TYR A 297 -2.40 -11.82 23.17
N GLU A 298 -2.41 -13.08 23.59
CA GLU A 298 -2.76 -13.49 24.95
C GLU A 298 -1.57 -14.23 25.54
N VAL A 299 -1.07 -13.76 26.69
CA VAL A 299 -0.16 -14.56 27.50
C VAL A 299 -1.00 -15.63 28.18
N ARG A 300 -0.79 -16.90 27.82
CA ARG A 300 -1.37 -18.05 28.52
C ARG A 300 -0.40 -18.56 29.56
#